data_AF-E8WK38-F1
#
_entry.id   AF-E8WK38-F1
#
_cell.length_a   1.000
_cell.length_b   1.000
_cell.length_c   1.000
_cell.angle_alpha   90.00
_cell.angle_beta   90.00
_cell.angle_gamma   90.00
#
_symmetry.space_group_name_H-M   'P 1'
#
loop_
_entity.id
_entity.type
_entity.pdbx_description
1 polymer ?
#
loop_
_entity_poly.entity_id
_entity_poly.type
_entity_poly.pdbx_seq_one_letter_code
_entity_poly.pdbx_strand_id
1 'polypeptide(L)'
;MNAADSTLPRTVAVTPPSAELNPLPLLARLLAFFLLLVLPLAGGCRTAGAAAGATLYYFWGEGCPHCAQAKPFLNELQRKYPALTVESWEVLEHRENIPRLMQMARERGREATGVPVFIIGRHMFSGFSEQTPAELEKAVQQALQPQAALQQAPPKAGAPREAQRLKLPGLGELDPQRYSLPFFTLVIASLDSFNPCAFFVLFFLLSLLIHARSRRRMLLIGGVFVFVSGLLYFLFLAAWLNLFLIAGTLPAITAVAGLLALLVGLVNVKDFFLFQKGITLGIPEGKKPKLFARMRRLLKAESLPSLLTGSSVLAVAANGYELLCTAGFPMVFARALTLHRLSAAGYYLYLALYCMIYVVPLAAIVVIFTVTLGGRKLSEWQGRVLKLVSGLMMLGLGVVLLVKPALLNDPATSALLLAVTVSLAALVAFLARRAQS
;
A
#
# COMPACT_ATOMS: atom_id res chain seq x y z
N MET A 1 2.31 -78.95 33.34
CA MET A 1 1.59 -78.53 34.56
C MET A 1 2.30 -77.29 35.08
N ASN A 2 1.90 -76.13 34.55
CA ASN A 2 1.04 -75.11 35.19
C ASN A 2 1.89 -74.23 36.13
N ALA A 3 2.39 -73.06 35.70
CA ALA A 3 1.67 -71.81 35.39
C ALA A 3 0.98 -71.20 36.62
N ALA A 4 1.47 -70.05 37.10
CA ALA A 4 0.70 -68.80 37.14
C ALA A 4 1.51 -67.70 37.86
N ASP A 5 1.84 -66.70 37.06
CA ASP A 5 2.53 -65.45 37.32
C ASP A 5 1.54 -64.44 37.94
N SER A 6 1.87 -63.86 39.10
CA SER A 6 1.04 -62.87 39.78
C SER A 6 1.50 -61.47 39.41
N THR A 7 1.01 -60.92 38.30
CA THR A 7 1.16 -59.51 37.95
C THR A 7 -0.18 -58.78 38.09
N LEU A 8 -0.20 -57.82 39.01
CA LEU A 8 -1.30 -56.88 39.24
C LEU A 8 -1.56 -56.02 37.98
N PRO A 9 -2.82 -55.71 37.63
CA PRO A 9 -3.11 -54.82 36.52
C PRO A 9 -2.76 -53.37 36.89
N ARG A 10 -1.80 -52.77 36.17
CA ARG A 10 -1.61 -51.32 36.14
C ARG A 10 -2.84 -50.68 35.52
N THR A 11 -3.60 -49.94 36.32
CA THR A 11 -4.61 -48.97 35.87
C THR A 11 -3.94 -47.98 34.92
N VAL A 12 -4.25 -48.08 33.63
CA VAL A 12 -3.91 -47.07 32.63
C VAL A 12 -4.73 -45.82 32.96
N ALA A 13 -4.06 -44.80 33.48
CA ALA A 13 -4.65 -43.48 33.66
C ALA A 13 -5.04 -42.94 32.27
N VAL A 14 -6.35 -42.89 32.01
CA VAL A 14 -6.91 -42.18 30.87
C VAL A 14 -6.69 -40.69 31.13
N THR A 15 -5.67 -40.11 30.50
CA THR A 15 -5.50 -38.67 30.42
C THR A 15 -6.73 -38.07 29.74
N PRO A 16 -7.35 -37.01 30.28
CA PRO A 16 -8.47 -36.37 29.62
C PRO A 16 -8.02 -35.84 28.25
N PRO A 17 -8.93 -35.77 27.26
CA PRO A 17 -8.58 -35.21 25.96
C PRO A 17 -8.10 -33.77 26.17
N SER A 18 -6.88 -33.47 25.74
CA SER A 18 -6.41 -32.10 25.61
C SER A 18 -7.47 -31.32 24.86
N ALA A 19 -7.97 -30.23 25.47
CA ALA A 19 -8.98 -29.37 24.87
C ALA A 19 -8.50 -28.95 23.47
N GLU A 20 -8.97 -29.64 22.42
CA GLU A 20 -8.68 -29.29 21.05
C GLU A 20 -9.26 -27.90 20.83
N LEU A 21 -8.36 -26.91 20.76
CA LEU A 21 -8.71 -25.52 20.50
C LEU A 21 -9.39 -25.47 19.14
N ASN A 22 -10.73 -25.39 19.14
CA ASN A 22 -11.50 -25.38 17.91
C ASN A 22 -11.05 -24.16 17.05
N PRO A 23 -10.47 -24.35 15.86
CA PRO A 23 -9.77 -23.28 15.15
C PRO A 23 -10.71 -22.20 14.59
N LEU A 24 -11.99 -22.53 14.41
CA LEU A 24 -13.02 -21.64 13.85
C LEU A 24 -13.36 -20.43 14.74
N PRO A 25 -13.70 -20.56 16.05
CA PRO A 25 -13.95 -19.41 16.91
C PRO A 25 -12.70 -18.55 17.14
N LEU A 26 -11.50 -19.14 17.12
CA LEU A 26 -10.24 -18.41 17.25
C LEU A 26 -9.97 -17.54 16.00
N LEU A 27 -10.19 -18.10 14.80
CA LEU A 27 -10.13 -17.38 13.53
C LEU A 27 -11.11 -16.19 13.51
N ALA A 28 -12.35 -16.41 13.92
CA ALA A 28 -13.38 -15.36 13.94
C ALA A 28 -13.02 -14.21 14.91
N ARG A 29 -12.52 -14.53 16.11
CA ARG A 29 -12.06 -13.53 17.08
C ARG A 29 -10.85 -12.73 16.57
N LEU A 30 -9.91 -13.40 15.90
CA LEU A 30 -8.75 -12.77 15.30
C LEU A 30 -9.13 -11.83 14.16
N LEU A 31 -10.00 -12.28 13.25
CA LEU A 31 -10.52 -11.44 12.17
C LEU A 31 -11.28 -10.24 12.71
N ALA A 32 -12.14 -10.42 13.73
CA ALA A 32 -12.86 -9.33 14.38
C ALA A 32 -11.90 -8.33 15.06
N PHE A 33 -10.88 -8.81 15.76
CA PHE A 33 -9.87 -7.96 16.41
C PHE A 33 -9.02 -7.20 15.40
N PHE A 34 -8.60 -7.86 14.32
CA PHE A 34 -7.88 -7.22 13.22
C PHE A 34 -8.74 -6.13 12.56
N LEU A 35 -10.01 -6.44 12.28
CA LEU A 35 -10.95 -5.48 11.71
C LEU A 35 -11.18 -4.28 12.65
N LEU A 36 -11.28 -4.53 13.96
CA LEU A 36 -11.38 -3.48 15.00
C LEU A 36 -10.13 -2.59 15.08
N LEU A 37 -8.95 -3.12 14.77
CA LEU A 37 -7.68 -2.35 14.75
C LEU A 37 -7.50 -1.55 13.46
N VAL A 38 -8.02 -2.04 12.33
CA VAL A 38 -7.88 -1.40 11.02
C VAL A 38 -9.01 -0.39 10.75
N LEU A 39 -10.23 -0.60 11.24
CA LEU A 39 -11.36 0.32 11.05
C LEU A 39 -11.14 1.75 11.61
N PRO A 40 -10.54 1.94 12.81
CA PRO A 40 -10.30 3.28 13.37
C PRO A 40 -9.32 4.11 12.52
N LEU A 41 -8.50 3.47 11.69
CA LEU A 41 -7.65 4.17 10.71
C LEU A 41 -8.49 4.82 9.60
N ALA A 42 -9.68 4.30 9.32
CA ALA A 42 -10.65 4.90 8.41
C ALA A 42 -11.60 5.89 9.09
N GLY A 43 -11.83 5.70 10.38
CA GLY A 43 -12.63 6.56 11.24
C GLY A 43 -11.75 7.40 12.16
N GLY A 44 -11.05 8.40 11.60
CA GLY A 44 -10.46 9.44 12.43
C GLY A 44 -11.56 10.13 13.24
N CYS A 45 -11.70 9.73 14.51
CA CYS A 45 -12.50 10.45 15.49
C CYS A 45 -11.77 11.76 15.78
N ARG A 46 -12.21 12.83 15.11
CA ARG A 46 -11.86 14.18 15.53
C ARG A 46 -12.80 14.52 16.67
N THR A 47 -12.23 14.77 17.83
CA THR A 47 -12.90 15.48 18.93
C THR A 47 -13.51 16.75 18.35
N ALA A 48 -14.83 16.83 18.36
CA ALA A 48 -15.57 18.04 17.99
C ALA A 48 -15.26 19.11 19.03
N GLY A 49 -14.19 19.88 18.79
CA GLY A 49 -14.00 21.17 19.44
C GLY A 49 -14.95 22.17 18.80
N ALA A 50 -15.55 23.01 19.65
CA ALA A 50 -16.51 24.05 19.27
C ALA A 50 -16.06 24.81 18.01
N ALA A 51 -16.99 24.95 17.07
CA ALA A 51 -16.76 25.54 15.76
C ALA A 51 -16.36 27.02 15.89
N ALA A 52 -15.11 27.34 15.54
CA ALA A 52 -14.78 28.67 15.08
C ALA A 52 -15.37 28.81 13.66
N GLY A 53 -16.26 29.78 13.47
CA GLY A 53 -16.82 30.05 12.14
C GLY A 53 -15.71 30.41 11.13
N ALA A 54 -15.94 30.12 9.85
CA ALA A 54 -15.00 30.43 8.78
C ALA A 54 -15.69 31.28 7.70
N THR A 55 -14.98 32.27 7.16
CA THR A 55 -15.47 33.10 6.05
C THR A 55 -14.83 32.67 4.73
N LEU A 56 -15.66 32.35 3.74
CA LEU A 56 -15.29 32.13 2.35
C LEU A 56 -15.60 33.40 1.54
N TYR A 57 -14.58 34.01 0.95
CA TYR A 57 -14.76 35.13 0.03
C TYR A 57 -14.87 34.62 -1.40
N TYR A 58 -15.93 35.00 -2.09
CA TYR A 58 -16.22 34.65 -3.47
C TYR A 58 -16.23 35.91 -4.32
N PHE A 59 -15.19 36.10 -5.13
CA PHE A 59 -15.10 37.19 -6.09
C PHE A 59 -15.59 36.72 -7.46
N TRP A 60 -16.53 37.46 -8.04
CA TRP A 60 -17.25 37.06 -9.24
C TRP A 60 -17.52 38.23 -10.18
N GLY A 61 -18.01 37.92 -11.39
CA GLY A 61 -18.28 38.90 -12.44
C GLY A 61 -19.67 38.73 -13.05
N GLU A 62 -20.38 39.83 -13.32
CA GLU A 62 -21.59 39.77 -14.15
C GLU A 62 -21.24 39.29 -15.57
N GLY A 63 -22.03 38.38 -16.14
CA GLY A 63 -21.73 37.76 -17.44
C GLY A 63 -20.64 36.68 -17.45
N CYS A 64 -20.09 36.29 -16.29
CA CYS A 64 -19.10 35.21 -16.16
C CYS A 64 -19.77 33.81 -16.09
N PRO A 65 -19.61 32.92 -17.09
CA PRO A 65 -20.27 31.61 -17.11
C PRO A 65 -19.84 30.68 -15.96
N HIS A 66 -18.54 30.66 -15.64
CA HIS A 66 -17.99 29.86 -14.54
C HIS A 66 -18.43 30.37 -13.16
N CYS A 67 -18.75 31.66 -13.05
CA CYS A 67 -19.27 32.26 -11.83
C CYS A 67 -20.73 31.80 -11.61
N ALA A 68 -21.55 31.82 -12.66
CA ALA A 68 -22.93 31.32 -12.63
C ALA A 68 -22.98 29.82 -12.24
N GLN A 69 -22.03 29.01 -12.70
CA GLN A 69 -21.91 27.59 -12.33
C GLN A 69 -21.51 27.38 -10.86
N ALA A 70 -20.74 28.29 -10.27
CA ALA A 70 -20.30 28.18 -8.88
C ALA A 70 -21.38 28.52 -7.86
N LYS A 71 -22.32 29.40 -8.21
CA LYS A 71 -23.33 29.94 -7.29
C LYS A 71 -24.25 28.87 -6.67
N PRO A 72 -24.80 27.89 -7.41
CA PRO A 72 -25.58 26.79 -6.82
C PRO A 72 -24.78 25.95 -5.83
N PHE A 73 -23.51 25.68 -6.15
CA PHE A 73 -22.61 24.93 -5.28
C PHE A 73 -22.33 25.66 -3.97
N LEU A 74 -22.07 26.98 -4.01
CA LEU A 74 -21.87 27.78 -2.80
C LEU A 74 -23.11 27.77 -1.88
N ASN A 75 -24.31 27.82 -2.46
CA ASN A 75 -25.56 27.73 -1.70
C ASN A 75 -25.77 26.36 -1.05
N GLU A 76 -25.35 25.28 -1.72
CA GLU A 76 -25.34 23.94 -1.12
C GLU A 76 -24.28 23.83 -0.02
N LEU A 77 -23.10 24.40 -0.24
CA LEU A 77 -21.99 24.39 0.70
C LEU A 77 -22.32 25.12 2.00
N GLN A 78 -22.97 26.29 1.92
CA GLN A 78 -23.41 27.05 3.08
C GLN A 78 -24.53 26.33 3.85
N ARG A 79 -25.43 25.60 3.16
CA ARG A 79 -26.43 24.73 3.82
C ARG A 79 -25.78 23.54 4.53
N LYS A 80 -24.73 22.97 3.94
CA LYS A 80 -23.98 21.83 4.48
C LYS A 80 -23.10 22.24 5.68
N TYR A 81 -22.60 23.47 5.70
CA TYR A 81 -21.76 24.00 6.78
C TYR A 81 -22.35 25.30 7.34
N PRO A 82 -23.26 25.25 8.33
CA PRO A 82 -23.92 26.45 8.88
C PRO A 82 -22.97 27.46 9.55
N ALA A 83 -21.78 27.00 9.97
CA ALA A 83 -20.72 27.84 10.52
C ALA A 83 -19.84 28.52 9.45
N LEU A 84 -20.13 28.30 8.16
CA LEU A 84 -19.48 28.95 7.03
C LEU A 84 -20.27 30.21 6.62
N THR A 85 -19.60 31.35 6.62
CA THR A 85 -20.12 32.59 6.03
C THR A 85 -19.55 32.74 4.63
N VAL A 86 -20.40 32.89 3.62
CA VAL A 86 -19.96 33.16 2.24
C VAL A 86 -20.16 34.64 1.93
N GLU A 87 -19.07 35.39 1.75
CA GLU A 87 -19.11 36.78 1.31
C GLU A 87 -18.88 36.88 -0.19
N SER A 88 -19.86 37.39 -0.92
CA SER A 88 -19.80 37.50 -2.38
C SER A 88 -19.51 38.94 -2.80
N TRP A 89 -18.48 39.12 -3.63
CA TRP A 89 -17.98 40.43 -4.08
C TRP A 89 -17.91 40.45 -5.61
N GLU A 90 -18.73 41.26 -6.26
CA GLU A 90 -18.70 41.43 -7.71
C GLU A 90 -17.54 42.39 -8.08
N VAL A 91 -16.76 42.10 -9.13
CA VAL A 91 -15.56 42.89 -9.47
C VAL A 91 -15.51 43.42 -10.91
N LEU A 92 -16.45 43.07 -11.79
CA LEU A 92 -16.47 43.58 -13.16
C LEU A 92 -17.26 44.89 -13.27
N GLU A 93 -18.47 44.91 -12.71
CA GLU A 93 -19.34 46.10 -12.62
C GLU A 93 -18.97 46.96 -11.40
N HIS A 94 -18.58 46.34 -10.28
CA HIS A 94 -18.17 47.03 -9.05
C HIS A 94 -16.64 46.98 -8.88
N ARG A 95 -15.95 47.76 -9.70
CA ARG A 95 -14.47 47.76 -9.78
C ARG A 95 -13.78 48.20 -8.48
N GLU A 96 -14.49 48.87 -7.57
CA GLU A 96 -14.04 49.20 -6.23
C GLU A 96 -13.69 47.97 -5.37
N ASN A 97 -14.14 46.78 -5.76
CA ASN A 97 -13.83 45.51 -5.09
C ASN A 97 -12.52 44.87 -5.59
N ILE A 98 -11.98 45.31 -6.73
CA ILE A 98 -10.72 44.80 -7.30
C ILE A 98 -9.53 45.01 -6.34
N PRO A 99 -9.34 46.18 -5.69
CA PRO A 99 -8.27 46.36 -4.71
C PRO A 99 -8.32 45.32 -3.57
N ARG A 100 -9.52 44.97 -3.09
CA ARG A 100 -9.71 43.95 -2.05
C ARG A 100 -9.30 42.56 -2.54
N LEU A 101 -9.72 42.18 -3.75
CA LEU A 101 -9.28 40.92 -4.39
C LEU A 101 -7.75 40.87 -4.52
N MET A 102 -7.14 41.94 -5.04
CA MET A 102 -5.70 42.02 -5.24
C MET A 102 -4.93 41.96 -3.92
N GLN A 103 -5.39 42.66 -2.89
CA GLN A 103 -4.78 42.62 -1.56
C GLN A 103 -4.84 41.20 -0.99
N MET A 104 -6.02 40.57 -0.99
CA MET A 104 -6.19 39.22 -0.44
C MET A 104 -5.40 38.15 -1.21
N ALA A 105 -5.24 38.31 -2.52
CA ALA A 105 -4.39 37.45 -3.34
C ALA A 105 -2.90 37.63 -2.98
N ARG A 106 -2.43 38.88 -2.86
CA ARG A 106 -1.04 39.22 -2.50
C ARG A 106 -0.64 38.72 -1.12
N GLU A 107 -1.53 38.82 -0.12
CA GLU A 107 -1.31 38.25 1.22
C GLU A 107 -1.03 36.74 1.19
N ARG A 108 -1.47 36.06 0.13
CA ARG A 108 -1.28 34.62 -0.10
C ARG A 108 -0.17 34.32 -1.11
N GLY A 109 0.59 35.33 -1.54
CA GLY A 109 1.67 35.21 -2.52
C GLY A 109 1.18 34.75 -3.90
N ARG A 110 -0.07 35.09 -4.26
CA ARG A 110 -0.66 34.76 -5.56
C ARG A 110 -1.22 36.01 -6.23
N GLU A 111 -1.47 35.89 -7.53
CA GLU A 111 -2.14 36.93 -8.31
C GLU A 111 -3.48 36.39 -8.83
N ALA A 112 -4.50 37.24 -8.82
CA ALA A 112 -5.79 36.95 -9.43
C ALA A 112 -5.80 37.51 -10.85
N THR A 113 -5.89 36.64 -11.84
CA THR A 113 -5.88 37.01 -13.27
C THR A 113 -7.26 36.95 -13.92
N GLY A 114 -8.30 36.56 -13.18
CA GLY A 114 -9.68 36.45 -13.64
C GLY A 114 -10.63 35.97 -12.55
N VAL A 115 -11.92 35.87 -12.87
CA VAL A 115 -13.00 35.39 -11.99
C VAL A 115 -13.62 34.08 -12.51
N PRO A 116 -14.19 33.22 -11.65
CA PRO A 116 -14.37 33.39 -10.20
C PRO A 116 -13.09 33.13 -9.39
N VAL A 117 -12.95 33.81 -8.24
CA VAL A 117 -11.89 33.54 -7.25
C VAL A 117 -12.51 33.23 -5.90
N PHE A 118 -12.02 32.18 -5.26
CA PHE A 118 -12.47 31.74 -3.93
C PHE A 118 -11.31 31.84 -2.94
N ILE A 119 -11.51 32.50 -1.81
CA ILE A 119 -10.48 32.70 -0.78
C ILE A 119 -11.03 32.25 0.57
N ILE A 120 -10.35 31.30 1.22
CA ILE A 120 -10.69 30.84 2.56
C ILE A 120 -9.42 30.47 3.34
N GLY A 121 -9.24 31.07 4.52
CA GLY A 121 -8.00 30.92 5.29
C GLY A 121 -6.78 31.28 4.42
N ARG A 122 -5.84 30.35 4.27
CA ARG A 122 -4.63 30.54 3.43
C ARG A 122 -4.80 30.10 1.98
N HIS A 123 -5.95 29.54 1.61
CA HIS A 123 -6.20 28.99 0.29
C HIS A 123 -6.83 30.02 -0.64
N MET A 124 -6.41 30.00 -1.90
CA MET A 124 -6.98 30.77 -2.99
C MET A 124 -7.13 29.87 -4.21
N PHE A 125 -8.34 29.80 -4.75
CA PHE A 125 -8.69 29.04 -5.96
C PHE A 125 -9.15 30.01 -7.03
N SER A 126 -8.69 29.81 -8.26
CA SER A 126 -9.07 30.62 -9.42
C SER A 126 -9.73 29.74 -10.47
N GLY A 127 -10.89 30.18 -10.98
CA GLY A 127 -11.70 29.41 -11.91
C GLY A 127 -12.62 28.40 -11.22
N PHE A 128 -13.55 27.83 -11.98
CA PHE A 128 -14.48 26.79 -11.51
C PHE A 128 -14.59 25.68 -12.56
N SER A 129 -14.00 24.53 -12.25
CA SER A 129 -14.00 23.30 -13.07
C SER A 129 -14.55 22.13 -12.26
N GLU A 130 -14.70 20.93 -12.86
CA GLU A 130 -15.26 19.75 -12.19
C GLU A 130 -14.55 19.34 -10.89
N GLN A 131 -13.27 19.71 -10.73
CA GLN A 131 -12.47 19.39 -9.54
C GLN A 131 -12.58 20.46 -8.44
N THR A 132 -12.93 21.70 -8.81
CA THR A 132 -12.98 22.85 -7.89
C THR A 132 -13.96 22.65 -6.71
N PRO A 133 -15.17 22.07 -6.88
CA PRO A 133 -16.09 21.82 -5.77
C PRO A 133 -15.47 20.99 -4.63
N ALA A 134 -14.81 19.88 -4.98
CA ALA A 134 -14.23 18.97 -4.00
C ALA A 134 -13.04 19.59 -3.26
N GLU A 135 -12.19 20.35 -3.97
CA GLU A 135 -11.07 21.06 -3.38
C GLU A 135 -11.53 22.20 -2.46
N LEU A 136 -12.54 22.96 -2.88
CA LEU A 136 -13.10 24.07 -2.13
C LEU A 136 -13.81 23.58 -0.85
N GLU A 137 -14.58 22.49 -0.94
CA GLU A 137 -15.18 21.86 0.23
C GLU A 137 -14.14 21.35 1.22
N LYS A 138 -13.04 20.75 0.75
CA LYS A 138 -11.94 20.32 1.62
C LYS A 138 -11.28 21.51 2.34
N ALA A 139 -11.11 22.63 1.66
CA ALA A 139 -10.57 23.85 2.26
C ALA A 139 -11.51 24.44 3.33
N VAL A 140 -12.83 24.39 3.11
CA VAL A 140 -13.84 24.75 4.12
C VAL A 140 -13.75 23.84 5.34
N GLN A 141 -13.69 22.53 5.16
CA GLN A 141 -13.53 21.58 6.27
C GLN A 141 -12.23 21.81 7.06
N GLN A 142 -11.16 22.26 6.40
CA GLN A 142 -9.91 22.62 7.06
C GLN A 142 -10.03 23.93 7.85
N ALA A 143 -10.72 24.93 7.31
CA ALA A 143 -10.91 26.22 7.95
C ALA A 143 -11.83 26.16 9.17
N LEU A 144 -12.79 25.23 9.19
CA LEU A 144 -13.74 25.02 10.29
C LEU A 144 -13.20 24.14 11.43
N GLN A 145 -11.98 23.59 11.30
CA GLN A 145 -11.36 22.84 12.39
C GLN A 145 -10.80 23.79 13.46
N PRO A 146 -10.97 23.48 14.76
CA PRO A 146 -10.51 24.35 15.86
C PRO A 146 -9.02 24.66 15.73
N GLN A 147 -8.71 25.96 15.70
CA GLN A 147 -7.39 26.53 15.48
C GLN A 147 -6.48 26.35 16.70
N ALA A 148 -5.94 25.14 16.90
CA ALA A 148 -4.78 24.92 17.75
C ALA A 148 -3.45 24.82 16.95
N ALA A 149 -3.50 24.94 15.62
CA ALA A 149 -2.34 24.70 14.74
C ALA A 149 -1.99 25.84 13.76
N LEU A 150 -2.61 27.02 13.87
CA LEU A 150 -2.40 28.14 12.92
C LEU A 150 -1.82 29.42 13.54
N GLN A 151 -1.09 29.31 14.66
CA GLN A 151 -0.11 30.33 15.04
C GLN A 151 1.23 30.03 14.36
N GLN A 152 1.28 30.24 13.05
CA GLN A 152 2.53 30.60 12.38
C GLN A 152 2.32 32.00 11.81
N ALA A 153 3.00 32.97 12.42
CA ALA A 153 3.02 34.37 12.03
C ALA A 153 3.21 34.54 10.51
N PRO A 154 2.72 35.64 9.91
CA PRO A 154 2.89 35.88 8.48
C PRO A 154 4.38 35.81 8.10
N PRO A 155 4.76 35.08 7.04
CA PRO A 155 6.14 35.08 6.59
C PRO A 155 6.48 36.51 6.14
N LYS A 156 7.54 37.08 6.73
CA LYS A 156 8.11 38.36 6.29
C LYS A 156 8.41 38.27 4.79
N ALA A 157 7.81 39.16 4.01
CA ALA A 157 8.14 39.34 2.60
C ALA A 157 9.64 39.69 2.47
N GLY A 158 10.37 38.95 1.64
CA GLY A 158 11.71 39.34 1.17
C GLY A 158 12.90 38.48 1.58
N ALA A 159 12.73 37.32 2.22
CA ALA A 159 13.85 36.37 2.39
C ALA A 159 13.74 35.21 1.38
N PRO A 160 14.82 34.81 0.69
CA PRO A 160 14.85 33.55 -0.05
C PRO A 160 14.45 32.46 0.93
N ARG A 161 13.42 31.69 0.57
CA ARG A 161 12.92 30.60 1.38
C ARG A 161 14.00 29.52 1.41
N GLU A 162 14.91 29.62 2.38
CA GLU A 162 15.75 28.49 2.79
C GLU A 162 14.77 27.41 3.23
N ALA A 163 14.54 26.46 2.33
CA ALA A 163 14.08 25.15 2.72
C ALA A 163 15.01 24.72 3.86
N GLN A 164 14.44 24.35 5.01
CA GLN A 164 15.21 23.84 6.15
C GLN A 164 16.10 22.71 5.64
N ARG A 165 17.38 23.03 5.38
CA ARG A 165 18.38 22.08 4.92
C ARG A 165 18.75 21.28 6.15
N LEU A 166 18.19 20.09 6.26
CA LEU A 166 18.52 19.18 7.35
C LEU A 166 19.97 18.72 7.13
N LYS A 167 20.93 19.35 7.83
CA LYS A 167 22.34 18.98 7.80
C LYS A 167 22.54 17.72 8.64
N LEU A 168 22.55 16.57 7.99
CA LEU A 168 22.98 15.31 8.59
C LEU A 168 24.50 15.20 8.47
N PRO A 169 25.24 14.94 9.58
CA PRO A 169 26.69 14.83 9.53
C PRO A 169 27.10 13.63 8.65
N GLY A 170 27.79 13.91 7.55
CA GLY A 170 28.28 12.93 6.57
C GLY A 170 27.56 12.89 5.21
N LEU A 171 26.41 13.55 5.03
CA LEU A 171 25.61 13.45 3.80
C LEU A 171 25.31 14.78 3.08
N GLY A 172 25.86 15.90 3.56
CA GLY A 172 25.70 17.20 2.90
C GLY A 172 24.29 17.81 2.99
N GLU A 173 24.07 18.94 2.33
CA GLU A 173 22.84 19.73 2.43
C GLU A 173 21.68 19.11 1.61
N LEU A 174 20.65 18.60 2.29
CA LEU A 174 19.49 17.96 1.67
C LEU A 174 18.35 18.96 1.45
N ASP A 175 17.93 19.10 0.19
CA ASP A 175 16.81 19.96 -0.26
C ASP A 175 15.47 19.18 -0.29
N PRO A 176 14.53 19.41 0.65
CA PRO A 176 13.31 18.61 0.82
C PRO A 176 12.43 18.51 -0.42
N GLN A 177 12.50 19.47 -1.35
CA GLN A 177 11.67 19.46 -2.56
C GLN A 177 12.23 18.58 -3.68
N ARG A 178 13.56 18.46 -3.83
CA ARG A 178 14.21 17.59 -4.83
C ARG A 178 14.45 16.16 -4.32
N TYR A 179 14.63 15.98 -3.01
CA TYR A 179 14.82 14.64 -2.41
C TYR A 179 13.50 13.92 -2.10
N SER A 180 12.36 14.61 -2.14
CA SER A 180 11.05 14.00 -1.87
C SER A 180 10.75 12.80 -2.78
N LEU A 181 11.00 12.89 -4.09
CA LEU A 181 10.69 11.84 -5.06
C LEU A 181 11.62 10.61 -4.98
N PRO A 182 12.97 10.75 -4.98
CA PRO A 182 13.86 9.60 -4.80
C PRO A 182 13.67 8.92 -3.43
N PHE A 183 13.48 9.70 -2.36
CA PHE A 183 13.20 9.17 -1.04
C PHE A 183 11.85 8.45 -0.99
N PHE A 184 10.81 9.05 -1.57
CA PHE A 184 9.50 8.40 -1.71
C PHE A 184 9.59 7.10 -2.51
N THR A 185 10.33 7.10 -3.62
CA THR A 185 10.61 5.89 -4.42
C THR A 185 11.28 4.83 -3.56
N LEU A 186 12.30 5.19 -2.79
CA LEU A 186 12.99 4.28 -1.88
C LEU A 186 12.04 3.68 -0.86
N VAL A 187 11.24 4.51 -0.17
CA VAL A 187 10.32 4.05 0.88
C VAL A 187 9.25 3.14 0.29
N ILE A 188 8.55 3.55 -0.76
CA ILE A 188 7.46 2.77 -1.34
C ILE A 188 7.97 1.47 -1.96
N ALA A 189 9.05 1.52 -2.77
CA ALA A 189 9.63 0.31 -3.35
C ALA A 189 10.18 -0.65 -2.30
N SER A 190 10.73 -0.14 -1.20
CA SER A 190 11.17 -0.98 -0.08
C SER A 190 9.99 -1.66 0.61
N LEU A 191 8.92 -0.91 0.93
CA LEU A 191 7.72 -1.47 1.54
C LEU A 191 7.08 -2.55 0.67
N ASP A 192 7.06 -2.33 -0.65
CA ASP A 192 6.55 -3.29 -1.62
C ASP A 192 7.45 -4.54 -1.76
N SER A 193 8.78 -4.38 -1.68
CA SER A 193 9.72 -5.51 -1.75
C SER A 193 9.59 -6.50 -0.57
N PHE A 194 9.06 -6.04 0.57
CA PHE A 194 8.77 -6.86 1.74
C PHE A 194 7.28 -7.24 1.83
N ASN A 195 6.55 -7.16 0.72
CA ASN A 195 5.16 -7.58 0.69
C ASN A 195 5.04 -9.12 0.84
N PRO A 196 3.92 -9.61 1.39
CA PRO A 196 3.70 -11.02 1.65
C PRO A 196 3.63 -11.93 0.43
N CYS A 197 3.28 -11.39 -0.74
CA CYS A 197 3.30 -12.14 -1.99
C CYS A 197 4.71 -12.32 -2.53
N ALA A 198 5.59 -11.30 -2.38
CA ALA A 198 7.00 -11.42 -2.70
C ALA A 198 7.66 -12.57 -1.90
N PHE A 199 7.19 -12.82 -0.67
CA PHE A 199 7.61 -13.98 0.11
C PHE A 199 7.15 -15.34 -0.45
N PHE A 200 6.00 -15.42 -1.14
CA PHE A 200 5.60 -16.66 -1.84
C PHE A 200 6.42 -16.89 -3.10
N VAL A 201 6.65 -15.82 -3.88
CA VAL A 201 7.57 -15.82 -5.04
C VAL A 201 8.93 -16.33 -4.59
N LEU A 202 9.40 -15.87 -3.43
CA LEU A 202 10.62 -16.32 -2.80
C LEU A 202 10.60 -17.82 -2.47
N PHE A 203 9.51 -18.37 -1.90
CA PHE A 203 9.43 -19.80 -1.63
C PHE A 203 9.52 -20.67 -2.87
N PHE A 204 8.90 -20.25 -3.98
CA PHE A 204 9.04 -20.93 -5.25
C PHE A 204 10.48 -20.91 -5.73
N LEU A 205 11.14 -19.76 -5.63
CA LEU A 205 12.55 -19.59 -5.95
C LEU A 205 13.45 -20.52 -5.10
N LEU A 206 13.28 -20.53 -3.77
CA LEU A 206 14.06 -21.41 -2.88
C LEU A 206 13.82 -22.90 -3.18
N SER A 207 12.57 -23.31 -3.40
CA SER A 207 12.23 -24.70 -3.75
C SER A 207 12.82 -25.12 -5.09
N LEU A 208 13.06 -24.19 -6.01
CA LEU A 208 13.70 -24.44 -7.28
C LEU A 208 15.22 -24.56 -7.11
N LEU A 209 15.84 -23.62 -6.38
CA LEU A 209 17.29 -23.56 -6.17
C LEU A 209 17.83 -24.78 -5.42
N ILE A 210 17.10 -25.32 -4.44
CA ILE A 210 17.54 -26.49 -3.66
C ILE A 210 17.78 -27.74 -4.53
N HIS A 211 17.12 -27.84 -5.69
CA HIS A 211 17.23 -28.97 -6.60
C HIS A 211 18.33 -28.80 -7.66
N ALA A 212 18.91 -27.61 -7.81
CA ALA A 212 19.91 -27.31 -8.84
C ALA A 212 21.30 -27.92 -8.56
N ARG A 213 21.57 -28.32 -7.31
CA ARG A 213 22.79 -28.98 -6.78
C ARG A 213 24.15 -28.31 -7.03
N SER A 214 24.28 -27.31 -7.91
CA SER A 214 25.55 -26.59 -8.16
C SER A 214 25.38 -25.07 -8.08
N ARG A 215 26.39 -24.39 -7.50
CA ARG A 215 26.35 -22.93 -7.29
C ARG A 215 26.16 -22.13 -8.58
N ARG A 216 26.83 -22.54 -9.67
CA ARG A 216 26.69 -21.90 -10.99
C ARG A 216 25.28 -22.04 -11.54
N ARG A 217 24.65 -23.21 -11.41
CA ARG A 217 23.26 -23.43 -11.85
C ARG A 217 22.28 -22.66 -10.96
N MET A 218 22.52 -22.59 -9.64
CA MET A 218 21.70 -21.79 -8.73
C MET A 218 21.72 -20.31 -9.09
N LEU A 219 22.91 -19.72 -9.34
CA LEU A 219 23.02 -18.32 -9.77
C LEU A 219 22.36 -18.05 -11.11
N LEU A 220 22.52 -18.96 -12.08
CA LEU A 220 21.88 -18.81 -13.39
C LEU A 220 20.36 -18.84 -13.27
N ILE A 221 19.82 -19.86 -12.60
CA ILE A 221 18.38 -20.03 -12.41
C ILE A 221 17.80 -18.84 -11.64
N GLY A 222 18.41 -18.50 -10.50
CA GLY A 222 17.95 -17.43 -9.63
C GLY A 222 18.12 -16.05 -10.28
N GLY A 223 19.21 -15.82 -11.00
CA GLY A 223 19.46 -14.58 -11.73
C GLY A 223 18.43 -14.35 -12.85
N VAL A 224 18.13 -15.38 -13.63
CA VAL A 224 17.08 -15.31 -14.67
C VAL A 224 15.72 -15.07 -14.03
N PHE A 225 15.42 -15.77 -12.94
CA PHE A 225 14.17 -15.57 -12.21
C PHE A 225 14.03 -14.12 -11.70
N VAL A 226 15.07 -13.56 -11.07
CA VAL A 226 15.10 -12.19 -10.58
C VAL A 226 14.98 -11.18 -11.72
N PHE A 227 15.71 -11.39 -12.82
CA PHE A 227 15.66 -10.53 -13.99
C PHE A 227 14.27 -10.50 -14.63
N VAL A 228 13.68 -11.67 -14.88
CA VAL A 228 12.32 -11.77 -15.45
C VAL A 228 11.28 -11.17 -14.50
N SER A 229 11.44 -11.36 -13.19
CA SER A 229 10.57 -10.73 -12.18
C SER A 229 10.65 -9.21 -12.25
N GLY A 230 11.86 -8.64 -12.22
CA GLY A 230 12.06 -7.20 -12.34
C GLY A 230 11.55 -6.63 -13.66
N LEU A 231 11.72 -7.35 -14.78
CA LEU A 231 11.22 -6.94 -16.09
C LEU A 231 9.68 -6.91 -16.11
N LEU A 232 9.02 -7.97 -15.63
CA LEU A 232 7.56 -8.00 -15.55
C LEU A 232 7.01 -6.91 -14.63
N TYR A 233 7.69 -6.67 -13.51
CA TYR A 233 7.32 -5.62 -12.57
C TYR A 233 7.41 -4.22 -13.21
N PHE A 234 8.49 -3.97 -13.97
CA PHE A 234 8.66 -2.74 -14.73
C PHE A 234 7.57 -2.58 -15.79
N LEU A 235 7.28 -3.63 -16.58
CA LEU A 235 6.22 -3.61 -17.59
C LEU A 235 4.85 -3.32 -16.96
N PHE A 236 4.58 -3.87 -15.78
CA PHE A 236 3.35 -3.58 -15.04
C PHE A 236 3.28 -2.13 -14.57
N LEU A 237 4.32 -1.61 -13.92
CA LEU A 237 4.38 -0.19 -13.52
C LEU A 237 4.19 0.74 -14.72
N ALA A 238 4.83 0.41 -15.85
CA ALA A 238 4.70 1.16 -17.09
C ALA A 238 3.26 1.11 -17.62
N ALA A 239 2.63 -0.06 -17.64
CA ALA A 239 1.24 -0.20 -18.06
C ALA A 239 0.30 0.64 -17.18
N TRP A 240 0.48 0.62 -15.85
CA TRP A 240 -0.30 1.42 -14.92
C TRP A 240 -0.09 2.93 -15.12
N LEU A 241 1.17 3.37 -15.24
CA LEU A 241 1.48 4.77 -15.49
C LEU A 241 0.79 5.28 -16.76
N ASN A 242 0.90 4.54 -17.86
CA ASN A 242 0.26 4.92 -19.13
C ASN A 242 -1.26 4.88 -19.02
N LEU A 243 -1.83 3.90 -18.32
CA LEU A 243 -3.26 3.85 -18.04
C LEU A 243 -3.73 5.10 -17.28
N PHE A 244 -3.00 5.54 -16.26
CA PHE A 244 -3.33 6.75 -15.50
C PHE A 244 -3.15 8.05 -16.27
N LEU A 245 -2.16 8.11 -17.17
CA LEU A 245 -1.97 9.26 -18.05
C LEU A 245 -3.13 9.43 -19.04
N ILE A 246 -3.79 8.33 -19.43
CA ILE A 246 -4.87 8.34 -20.44
C ILE A 246 -6.26 8.42 -19.78
N ALA A 247 -6.54 7.62 -18.76
CA ALA A 247 -7.90 7.34 -18.29
C ALA A 247 -8.34 8.13 -17.05
N GLY A 248 -7.42 8.79 -16.35
CA GLY A 248 -7.71 9.31 -15.01
C GLY A 248 -8.06 8.18 -14.01
N THR A 249 -8.41 8.54 -12.77
CA THR A 249 -8.74 7.54 -11.73
C THR A 249 -10.06 6.84 -12.01
N LEU A 250 -10.06 5.50 -12.18
CA LEU A 250 -11.26 4.68 -12.27
C LEU A 250 -11.54 3.99 -10.91
N PRO A 251 -12.49 4.48 -10.10
CA PRO A 251 -12.81 3.90 -8.78
C PRO A 251 -13.20 2.42 -8.85
N ALA A 252 -13.78 1.99 -9.97
CA ALA A 252 -14.16 0.60 -10.23
C ALA A 252 -12.97 -0.37 -10.20
N ILE A 253 -11.81 0.02 -10.75
CA ILE A 253 -10.61 -0.83 -10.77
C ILE A 253 -10.10 -1.05 -9.34
N THR A 254 -10.06 0.02 -8.54
CA THR A 254 -9.65 -0.02 -7.14
C THR A 254 -10.58 -0.90 -6.30
N ALA A 255 -11.90 -0.83 -6.55
CA ALA A 255 -12.88 -1.65 -5.84
C ALA A 255 -12.73 -3.15 -6.17
N VAL A 256 -12.54 -3.51 -7.45
CA VAL A 256 -12.32 -4.90 -7.87
C VAL A 256 -11.03 -5.46 -7.26
N ALA A 257 -9.95 -4.68 -7.26
CA ALA A 257 -8.69 -5.08 -6.64
C ALA A 257 -8.82 -5.27 -5.12
N GLY A 258 -9.52 -4.36 -4.43
CA GLY A 258 -9.78 -4.47 -3.00
C GLY A 258 -10.60 -5.73 -2.64
N LEU A 259 -11.64 -6.03 -3.44
CA LEU A 259 -12.44 -7.25 -3.25
C LEU A 259 -11.62 -8.52 -3.45
N LEU A 260 -10.79 -8.58 -4.50
CA LEU A 260 -9.92 -9.73 -4.76
C LEU A 260 -8.90 -9.92 -3.63
N ALA A 261 -8.31 -8.84 -3.13
CA ALA A 261 -7.39 -8.86 -2.00
C ALA A 261 -8.05 -9.40 -0.72
N LEU A 262 -9.32 -9.04 -0.45
CA LEU A 262 -10.08 -9.59 0.67
C LEU A 262 -10.30 -11.11 0.53
N LEU A 263 -10.73 -11.57 -0.64
CA LEU A 263 -11.00 -13.00 -0.88
C LEU A 263 -9.73 -13.83 -0.71
N VAL A 264 -8.62 -13.40 -1.33
CA VAL A 264 -7.33 -14.11 -1.24
C VAL A 264 -6.76 -14.02 0.18
N GLY A 265 -6.91 -12.87 0.84
CA GLY A 265 -6.51 -12.67 2.24
C GLY A 265 -7.22 -13.63 3.19
N LEU A 266 -8.54 -13.79 3.07
CA LEU A 266 -9.34 -14.74 3.86
C LEU A 266 -8.85 -16.18 3.69
N VAL A 267 -8.57 -16.59 2.44
CA VAL A 267 -8.05 -17.94 2.17
C VAL A 267 -6.68 -18.17 2.81
N ASN A 268 -5.78 -17.17 2.76
CA ASN A 268 -4.46 -17.25 3.38
C ASN A 268 -4.51 -17.32 4.92
N VAL A 269 -5.38 -16.53 5.57
CA VAL A 269 -5.58 -16.61 7.03
C VAL A 269 -6.20 -17.96 7.40
N LYS A 270 -7.21 -18.44 6.66
CA LYS A 270 -7.79 -19.77 6.88
C LYS A 270 -6.73 -20.87 6.80
N ASP A 271 -5.87 -20.82 5.79
CA ASP A 271 -4.81 -21.81 5.57
C ASP A 271 -3.78 -21.90 6.72
N PHE A 272 -3.65 -20.86 7.55
CA PHE A 272 -2.81 -20.94 8.77
C PHE A 272 -3.40 -21.90 9.80
N PHE A 273 -4.70 -21.79 10.08
CA PHE A 273 -5.39 -22.59 11.09
C PHE A 273 -5.85 -23.97 10.56
N LEU A 274 -6.31 -24.00 9.32
CA LEU A 274 -6.88 -25.16 8.64
C LEU A 274 -6.04 -25.48 7.39
N PHE A 275 -4.79 -25.88 7.63
CA PHE A 275 -3.85 -26.19 6.56
C PHE A 275 -4.39 -27.32 5.66
N GLN A 276 -4.45 -27.07 4.35
CA GLN A 276 -4.90 -28.02 3.30
C GLN A 276 -6.36 -28.53 3.43
N LYS A 277 -7.19 -28.00 4.35
CA LYS A 277 -8.62 -28.35 4.43
C LYS A 277 -9.47 -27.34 3.63
N GLY A 278 -10.27 -27.84 2.68
CA GLY A 278 -11.17 -27.04 1.84
C GLY A 278 -10.49 -26.28 0.69
N ILE A 279 -10.98 -25.08 0.37
CA ILE A 279 -10.39 -24.20 -0.67
C ILE A 279 -9.04 -23.69 -0.16
N THR A 280 -7.94 -24.04 -0.84
CA THR A 280 -6.59 -23.56 -0.54
C THR A 280 -5.95 -23.05 -1.82
N LEU A 281 -5.17 -21.96 -1.72
CA LEU A 281 -4.33 -21.46 -2.81
C LEU A 281 -2.99 -22.23 -2.91
N GLY A 282 -2.83 -23.28 -2.12
CA GLY A 282 -1.71 -24.21 -2.22
C GLY A 282 -1.90 -25.25 -3.33
N ILE A 283 -0.79 -25.80 -3.82
CA ILE A 283 -0.81 -26.89 -4.79
C ILE A 283 -1.54 -28.11 -4.17
N PRO A 284 -2.61 -28.64 -4.80
CA PRO A 284 -3.35 -29.80 -4.29
C PRO A 284 -2.44 -31.02 -4.13
N GLU A 285 -2.57 -31.77 -3.04
CA GLU A 285 -1.78 -32.97 -2.73
C GLU A 285 -1.68 -33.96 -3.91
N GLY A 286 -2.80 -34.22 -4.61
CA GLY A 286 -2.82 -35.11 -5.78
C GLY A 286 -2.10 -34.58 -7.03
N LYS A 287 -1.88 -33.25 -7.14
CA LYS A 287 -1.16 -32.62 -8.27
C LYS A 287 0.30 -32.30 -7.95
N LYS A 288 0.69 -32.26 -6.67
CA LYS A 288 2.09 -32.08 -6.24
C LYS A 288 3.04 -33.06 -6.97
N PRO A 289 2.82 -34.39 -7.01
CA PRO A 289 3.77 -35.32 -7.64
C PRO A 289 3.95 -35.07 -9.13
N LYS A 290 2.86 -34.78 -9.86
CA LYS A 290 2.91 -34.50 -11.31
C LYS A 290 3.60 -33.16 -11.60
N LEU A 291 3.35 -32.14 -10.79
CA LEU A 291 3.99 -30.83 -10.92
C LEU A 291 5.49 -30.92 -10.58
N PHE A 292 5.85 -31.53 -9.45
CA PHE A 292 7.24 -31.76 -9.06
C PHE A 292 7.97 -32.68 -10.03
N ALA A 293 7.29 -33.68 -10.63
CA ALA A 293 7.87 -34.51 -11.68
C ALA A 293 8.14 -33.72 -12.97
N ARG A 294 7.22 -32.83 -13.39
CA ARG A 294 7.45 -31.91 -14.53
C ARG A 294 8.59 -30.94 -14.23
N MET A 295 8.58 -30.29 -13.05
CA MET A 295 9.68 -29.44 -12.58
C MET A 295 11.01 -30.18 -12.56
N ARG A 296 11.04 -31.41 -12.03
CA ARG A 296 12.26 -32.23 -11.96
C ARG A 296 12.72 -32.67 -13.34
N ARG A 297 11.82 -32.90 -14.30
CA ARG A 297 12.17 -33.21 -15.70
C ARG A 297 12.76 -31.99 -16.41
N LEU A 298 12.22 -30.79 -16.15
CA LEU A 298 12.77 -29.52 -16.63
C LEU A 298 14.14 -29.20 -15.99
N LEU A 299 14.33 -29.54 -14.72
CA LEU A 299 15.60 -29.34 -13.99
C LEU A 299 16.65 -30.44 -14.23
N LYS A 300 16.22 -31.64 -14.66
CA LYS A 300 17.11 -32.74 -15.09
C LYS A 300 17.54 -32.60 -16.55
N ALA A 301 16.90 -31.75 -17.33
CA ALA A 301 17.34 -31.49 -18.69
C ALA A 301 18.71 -30.82 -18.63
N GLU A 302 19.72 -31.45 -19.27
CA GLU A 302 21.08 -30.94 -19.29
C GLU A 302 21.25 -29.70 -20.17
N SER A 303 20.24 -29.37 -20.98
CA SER A 303 20.30 -28.28 -21.93
C SER A 303 19.96 -26.94 -21.27
N LEU A 304 20.90 -26.00 -21.35
CA LEU A 304 20.77 -24.62 -20.89
C LEU A 304 19.42 -23.96 -21.27
N PRO A 305 18.86 -24.14 -22.49
CA PRO A 305 17.60 -23.50 -22.87
C PRO A 305 16.39 -23.98 -22.07
N SER A 306 16.33 -25.26 -21.72
CA SER A 306 15.20 -25.82 -20.97
C SER A 306 15.12 -25.24 -19.55
N LEU A 307 16.28 -25.00 -18.95
CA LEU A 307 16.43 -24.41 -17.64
C LEU A 307 16.06 -22.92 -17.65
N LEU A 308 16.47 -22.18 -18.69
CA LEU A 308 16.09 -20.76 -18.88
C LEU A 308 14.58 -20.60 -19.11
N THR A 309 13.98 -21.43 -19.98
CA THR A 309 12.54 -21.39 -20.23
C THR A 309 11.76 -21.77 -18.98
N GLY A 310 12.20 -22.80 -18.25
CA GLY A 310 11.56 -23.23 -17.01
C GLY A 310 11.58 -22.16 -15.92
N SER A 311 12.72 -21.50 -15.70
CA SER A 311 12.83 -20.41 -14.71
C SER A 311 12.02 -19.17 -15.13
N SER A 312 11.99 -18.84 -16.42
CA SER A 312 11.22 -17.70 -16.95
C SER A 312 9.71 -17.91 -16.81
N VAL A 313 9.19 -19.08 -17.20
CA VAL A 313 7.76 -19.41 -17.05
C VAL A 313 7.34 -19.40 -15.59
N LEU A 314 8.19 -19.91 -14.69
CA LEU A 314 7.91 -19.89 -13.26
C LEU A 314 7.93 -18.46 -12.72
N ALA A 315 8.88 -17.62 -13.14
CA ALA A 315 8.91 -16.21 -12.78
C ALA A 315 7.64 -15.49 -13.24
N VAL A 316 7.19 -15.70 -14.48
CA VAL A 316 5.92 -15.15 -14.99
C VAL A 316 4.74 -15.58 -14.13
N ALA A 317 4.62 -16.87 -13.82
CA ALA A 317 3.52 -17.37 -12.99
C ALA A 317 3.55 -16.79 -11.58
N ALA A 318 4.74 -16.68 -10.98
CA ALA A 318 4.93 -16.15 -9.63
C ALA A 318 4.61 -14.65 -9.55
N ASN A 319 5.09 -13.85 -10.51
CA ASN A 319 4.84 -12.41 -10.57
C ASN A 319 3.39 -12.09 -10.98
N GLY A 320 2.75 -12.95 -11.79
CA GLY A 320 1.33 -12.82 -12.10
C GLY A 320 0.44 -12.95 -10.87
N TYR A 321 0.83 -13.81 -9.92
CA TYR A 321 0.15 -13.92 -8.62
C TYR A 321 0.39 -12.67 -7.76
N GLU A 322 1.62 -12.15 -7.74
CA GLU A 322 1.99 -10.94 -7.02
C GLU A 322 1.24 -9.69 -7.50
N LEU A 323 0.99 -9.60 -8.80
CA LEU A 323 0.22 -8.54 -9.43
C LEU A 323 -1.13 -8.29 -8.73
N LEU A 324 -1.79 -9.36 -8.31
CA LEU A 324 -3.14 -9.33 -7.77
C LEU A 324 -3.20 -8.79 -6.34
N CYS A 325 -2.07 -8.78 -5.62
CA CYS A 325 -2.03 -8.47 -4.19
C CYS A 325 -1.19 -7.24 -3.83
N THR A 326 -0.28 -6.79 -4.70
CA THR A 326 0.56 -5.61 -4.43
C THR A 326 0.26 -4.42 -5.34
N ALA A 327 -0.73 -4.52 -6.23
CA ALA A 327 -1.09 -3.47 -7.21
C ALA A 327 -1.26 -2.05 -6.60
N GLY A 328 -1.59 -1.94 -5.31
CA GLY A 328 -1.72 -0.66 -4.60
C GLY A 328 -0.44 0.17 -4.56
N PHE A 329 0.73 -0.43 -4.30
CA PHE A 329 1.99 0.34 -4.20
C PHE A 329 2.43 0.93 -5.56
N PRO A 330 2.45 0.15 -6.66
CA PRO A 330 2.65 0.68 -8.00
C PRO A 330 1.64 1.73 -8.41
N MET A 331 0.38 1.59 -7.99
CA MET A 331 -0.69 2.54 -8.28
C MET A 331 -0.43 3.90 -7.62
N VAL A 332 -0.16 3.90 -6.32
CA VAL A 332 0.15 5.11 -5.54
C VAL A 332 1.42 5.77 -6.09
N PHE A 333 2.44 4.97 -6.40
CA PHE A 333 3.70 5.46 -6.96
C PHE A 333 3.50 6.09 -8.35
N ALA A 334 2.84 5.38 -9.28
CA ALA A 334 2.56 5.88 -10.62
C ALA A 334 1.73 7.16 -10.56
N ARG A 335 0.71 7.22 -9.70
CA ARG A 335 -0.10 8.43 -9.50
C ARG A 335 0.73 9.58 -8.97
N ALA A 336 1.54 9.36 -7.94
CA ALA A 336 2.42 10.39 -7.40
C ALA A 336 3.34 10.95 -8.50
N LEU A 337 3.92 10.07 -9.31
CA LEU A 337 4.75 10.46 -10.46
C LEU A 337 4.00 11.41 -11.41
N THR A 338 2.76 11.09 -11.81
CA THR A 338 1.97 11.94 -12.72
C THR A 338 1.75 13.37 -12.20
N LEU A 339 1.83 13.61 -10.89
CA LEU A 339 1.65 14.94 -10.30
C LEU A 339 2.90 15.84 -10.45
N HIS A 340 4.08 15.25 -10.69
CA HIS A 340 5.34 15.99 -10.77
C HIS A 340 5.70 16.49 -12.19
N ARG A 341 4.80 16.33 -13.18
CA ARG A 341 4.97 16.76 -14.59
C ARG A 341 6.40 16.52 -15.13
N LEU A 342 6.87 15.28 -15.00
CA LEU A 342 8.20 14.87 -15.48
C LEU A 342 8.20 14.68 -17.00
N SER A 343 9.40 14.68 -17.60
CA SER A 343 9.58 14.22 -18.98
C SER A 343 9.32 12.71 -19.09
N ALA A 344 9.04 12.20 -20.29
CA ALA A 344 8.81 10.77 -20.52
C ALA A 344 9.97 9.91 -19.99
N ALA A 345 11.22 10.32 -20.27
CA ALA A 345 12.41 9.65 -19.75
C ALA A 345 12.48 9.68 -18.22
N GLY A 346 12.09 10.80 -17.60
CA GLY A 346 12.03 10.93 -16.15
C GLY A 346 11.09 9.90 -15.50
N TYR A 347 9.91 9.69 -16.09
CA TYR A 347 8.98 8.66 -15.61
C TYR A 347 9.60 7.26 -15.64
N TYR A 348 10.09 6.83 -16.80
CA TYR A 348 10.66 5.48 -16.94
C TYR A 348 11.92 5.27 -16.09
N LEU A 349 12.71 6.32 -15.83
CA LEU A 349 13.88 6.22 -14.96
C LEU A 349 13.49 5.99 -13.49
N TYR A 350 12.44 6.68 -13.00
CA TYR A 350 11.91 6.44 -11.66
C TYR A 350 11.25 5.06 -11.53
N LEU A 351 10.58 4.57 -12.58
CA LEU A 351 10.07 3.20 -12.64
C LEU A 351 11.21 2.17 -12.57
N ALA A 352 12.31 2.42 -13.29
CA ALA A 352 13.49 1.56 -13.24
C ALA A 352 14.12 1.57 -11.84
N LEU A 353 14.28 2.76 -11.23
CA LEU A 353 14.79 2.90 -9.86
C LEU A 353 13.93 2.12 -8.86
N TYR A 354 12.60 2.25 -8.95
CA TYR A 354 11.66 1.47 -8.16
C TYR A 354 11.93 -0.03 -8.30
N CYS A 355 12.00 -0.53 -9.54
CA CYS A 355 12.21 -1.95 -9.82
C CYS A 355 13.57 -2.44 -9.31
N MET A 356 14.62 -1.62 -9.41
CA MET A 356 15.94 -1.96 -8.87
C MET A 356 15.90 -2.15 -7.36
N ILE A 357 15.25 -1.24 -6.62
CA ILE A 357 15.08 -1.37 -5.16
C ILE A 357 14.25 -2.63 -4.85
N TYR A 358 13.16 -2.83 -5.59
CA TYR A 358 12.26 -3.96 -5.39
C TYR A 358 12.94 -5.34 -5.56
N VAL A 359 13.84 -5.50 -6.54
CA VAL A 359 14.52 -6.80 -6.76
C VAL A 359 15.67 -7.09 -5.79
N VAL A 360 16.16 -6.10 -5.04
CA VAL A 360 17.32 -6.25 -4.14
C VAL A 360 17.12 -7.37 -3.11
N PRO A 361 16.01 -7.47 -2.38
CA PRO A 361 15.79 -8.58 -1.44
C PRO A 361 15.80 -9.95 -2.11
N LEU A 362 15.18 -10.10 -3.29
CA LEU A 362 15.19 -11.37 -4.03
C LEU A 362 16.61 -11.73 -4.47
N ALA A 363 17.36 -10.78 -5.02
CA ALA A 363 18.74 -10.97 -5.44
C ALA A 363 19.64 -11.34 -4.24
N ALA A 364 19.51 -10.64 -3.12
CA ALA A 364 20.24 -10.92 -1.89
C ALA A 364 20.01 -12.37 -1.43
N ILE A 365 18.77 -12.85 -1.51
CA ILE A 365 18.45 -14.22 -1.10
C ILE A 365 19.00 -15.25 -2.09
N VAL A 366 18.97 -15.01 -3.41
CA VAL A 366 19.64 -15.88 -4.39
C VAL A 366 21.12 -16.02 -4.04
N VAL A 367 21.79 -14.91 -3.72
CA VAL A 367 23.21 -14.90 -3.35
C VAL A 367 23.43 -15.67 -2.04
N ILE A 368 22.70 -15.33 -0.98
CA ILE A 368 22.81 -16.00 0.33
C ILE A 368 22.56 -17.50 0.20
N PHE A 369 21.51 -17.91 -0.51
CA PHE A 369 21.14 -19.31 -0.68
C PHE A 369 22.20 -20.08 -1.49
N THR A 370 22.75 -19.45 -2.53
CA THR A 370 23.84 -20.02 -3.33
C THR A 370 25.10 -20.24 -2.50
N VAL A 371 25.49 -19.26 -1.67
CA VAL A 371 26.68 -19.35 -0.81
C VAL A 371 26.48 -20.40 0.28
N THR A 372 25.31 -20.43 0.90
CA THR A 372 24.95 -21.37 2.00
C THR A 372 24.55 -22.76 1.53
N LEU A 373 24.53 -23.03 0.21
CA LEU A 373 24.15 -24.31 -0.40
C LEU A 373 22.78 -24.86 0.08
N GLY A 374 21.87 -23.97 0.48
CA GLY A 374 20.54 -24.36 0.92
C GLY A 374 20.49 -25.16 2.23
N GLY A 375 21.46 -24.96 3.12
CA GLY A 375 21.57 -25.69 4.40
C GLY A 375 20.38 -25.54 5.38
N ARG A 376 19.42 -24.65 5.12
CA ARG A 376 18.18 -24.53 5.92
C ARG A 376 16.95 -24.61 5.02
N LYS A 377 16.19 -25.69 5.19
CA LYS A 377 14.82 -25.78 4.65
C LYS A 377 13.89 -24.97 5.55
N LEU A 378 12.98 -24.21 4.95
CA LEU A 378 11.88 -23.62 5.70
C LEU A 378 11.00 -24.74 6.26
N SER A 379 10.81 -24.69 7.58
CA SER A 379 9.88 -25.60 8.26
C SER A 379 8.44 -25.31 7.83
N GLU A 380 7.58 -26.32 7.91
CA GLU A 380 6.15 -26.16 7.66
C GLU A 380 5.55 -25.06 8.53
N TRP A 381 6.00 -24.95 9.78
CA TRP A 381 5.61 -23.89 10.71
C TRP A 381 5.94 -22.49 10.19
N GLN A 382 7.17 -22.26 9.72
CA GLN A 382 7.57 -20.99 9.12
C GLN A 382 6.73 -20.66 7.88
N GLY A 383 6.41 -21.67 7.06
CA GLY A 383 5.49 -21.51 5.93
C GLY A 383 4.08 -21.09 6.37
N ARG A 384 3.52 -21.71 7.40
CA ARG A 384 2.21 -21.32 7.97
C ARG A 384 2.24 -19.89 8.51
N VAL A 385 3.22 -19.52 9.32
CA VAL A 385 3.36 -18.15 9.86
C VAL A 385 3.42 -17.12 8.72
N LEU A 386 4.13 -17.43 7.64
CA LEU A 386 4.22 -16.51 6.51
C LEU A 386 2.89 -16.38 5.75
N LYS A 387 2.11 -17.46 5.64
CA LYS A 387 0.72 -17.40 5.13
C LYS A 387 -0.16 -16.50 6.01
N LEU A 388 0.01 -16.53 7.33
CA LEU A 388 -0.77 -15.69 8.24
C LEU A 388 -0.42 -14.21 8.08
N VAL A 389 0.88 -13.87 8.07
CA VAL A 389 1.36 -12.50 7.78
C VAL A 389 0.79 -12.03 6.44
N SER A 390 0.83 -12.91 5.43
CA SER A 390 0.27 -12.64 4.11
C SER A 390 -1.22 -12.37 4.10
N GLY A 391 -2.00 -13.27 4.69
CA GLY A 391 -3.44 -13.13 4.76
C GLY A 391 -3.85 -11.84 5.47
N LEU A 392 -3.23 -11.53 6.61
CA LEU A 392 -3.54 -10.32 7.36
C LEU A 392 -3.18 -9.04 6.60
N MET A 393 -2.03 -8.99 5.92
CA MET A 393 -1.67 -7.80 5.15
C MET A 393 -2.62 -7.59 3.95
N MET A 394 -2.97 -8.67 3.24
CA MET A 394 -3.90 -8.59 2.12
C MET A 394 -5.31 -8.20 2.55
N LEU A 395 -5.77 -8.70 3.71
CA LEU A 395 -7.03 -8.26 4.31
C LEU A 395 -6.98 -6.77 4.67
N GLY A 396 -5.90 -6.34 5.33
CA GLY A 396 -5.71 -4.95 5.73
C GLY A 396 -5.73 -4.00 4.53
N LEU A 397 -4.94 -4.30 3.50
CA LEU A 397 -4.92 -3.53 2.26
C LEU A 397 -6.27 -3.56 1.53
N GLY A 398 -6.92 -4.72 1.44
CA GLY A 398 -8.25 -4.86 0.84
C GLY A 398 -9.31 -4.02 1.53
N VAL A 399 -9.33 -4.00 2.87
CA VAL A 399 -10.23 -3.14 3.66
C VAL A 399 -9.93 -1.67 3.39
N VAL A 400 -8.66 -1.25 3.41
CA VAL A 400 -8.31 0.15 3.18
C VAL A 400 -8.70 0.60 1.76
N LEU A 401 -8.45 -0.24 0.74
CA LEU A 401 -8.84 0.05 -0.65
C LEU A 401 -10.34 0.17 -0.85
N LEU A 402 -11.16 -0.60 -0.12
CA LEU A 402 -12.63 -0.55 -0.23
C LEU A 402 -13.26 0.57 0.59
N VAL A 403 -12.69 0.91 1.75
CA VAL A 403 -13.26 1.92 2.64
C VAL A 403 -12.77 3.32 2.26
N LYS A 404 -11.45 3.54 2.20
CA LYS A 404 -10.83 4.83 1.90
C LYS A 404 -9.43 4.62 1.28
N PRO A 405 -9.34 4.40 -0.05
CA PRO A 405 -8.05 4.18 -0.72
C PRO A 405 -7.05 5.32 -0.52
N ALA A 406 -7.54 6.54 -0.28
CA ALA A 406 -6.70 7.72 -0.01
C ALA A 406 -5.79 7.57 1.22
N LEU A 407 -6.09 6.66 2.15
CA LEU A 407 -5.26 6.38 3.33
C LEU A 407 -3.93 5.72 2.95
N LEU A 408 -3.85 4.96 1.85
CA LEU A 408 -2.58 4.38 1.39
C LEU A 408 -1.60 5.44 0.88
N ASN A 409 -2.08 6.65 0.55
CA ASN A 409 -1.22 7.75 0.14
C ASN A 409 -0.44 8.34 1.33
N ASP A 410 -0.87 8.06 2.57
CA ASP A 410 -0.16 8.49 3.76
C ASP A 410 0.88 7.41 4.18
N PRO A 411 2.19 7.74 4.14
CA PRO A 411 3.24 6.81 4.53
C PRO A 411 3.08 6.31 5.98
N ALA A 412 2.57 7.13 6.88
CA ALA A 412 2.35 6.75 8.27
C ALA A 412 1.27 5.67 8.39
N THR A 413 0.17 5.81 7.65
CA THR A 413 -0.89 4.80 7.59
C THR A 413 -0.39 3.48 7.00
N SER A 414 0.41 3.51 5.94
CA SER A 414 1.03 2.30 5.36
C SER A 414 1.99 1.61 6.34
N ALA A 415 2.83 2.38 7.04
CA ALA A 415 3.74 1.86 8.05
C ALA A 415 3.00 1.27 9.26
N LEU A 416 1.94 1.92 9.71
CA LEU A 416 1.11 1.45 10.81
C LEU A 416 0.36 0.16 10.45
N LEU A 417 -0.19 0.08 9.24
CA LEU A 417 -0.83 -1.12 8.72
C LEU A 417 0.14 -2.32 8.74
N LEU A 418 1.38 -2.10 8.28
CA LEU A 418 2.43 -3.11 8.31
C LEU A 418 2.77 -3.51 9.76
N ALA A 419 3.00 -2.54 10.64
CA ALA A 419 3.36 -2.78 12.04
C ALA A 419 2.27 -3.57 12.78
N VAL A 420 1.00 -3.21 12.61
CA VAL A 420 -0.16 -3.92 13.20
C VAL A 420 -0.24 -5.34 12.65
N THR A 421 -0.09 -5.51 11.34
CA THR A 421 -0.14 -6.82 10.67
C THR A 421 0.94 -7.76 11.22
N VAL A 422 2.20 -7.30 11.25
CA VAL A 422 3.33 -8.10 11.73
C VAL A 422 3.19 -8.41 13.21
N SER A 423 2.81 -7.43 14.03
CA SER A 423 2.65 -7.62 15.47
C SER A 423 1.54 -8.61 15.80
N LEU A 424 0.39 -8.51 15.11
CA LEU A 424 -0.72 -9.44 15.30
C LEU A 424 -0.35 -10.84 14.82
N ALA A 425 0.28 -10.97 13.66
CA ALA A 425 0.74 -12.26 13.14
C ALA A 425 1.75 -12.92 14.09
N ALA A 426 2.68 -12.14 14.65
CA ALA A 426 3.66 -12.62 15.63
C ALA A 426 2.99 -13.08 16.93
N LEU A 427 2.03 -12.31 17.46
CA LEU A 427 1.26 -12.68 18.66
C LEU A 427 0.49 -13.98 18.44
N VAL A 428 -0.21 -14.09 17.32
CA VAL A 428 -1.01 -15.28 16.98
C VAL A 428 -0.11 -16.49 16.78
N ALA A 429 1.01 -16.34 16.07
CA ALA A 429 2.00 -17.39 15.92
C ALA A 429 2.56 -17.84 17.29
N PHE A 430 2.86 -16.90 18.18
CA PHE A 430 3.34 -17.19 19.53
C PHE A 430 2.32 -17.98 20.36
N LEU A 431 1.05 -17.52 20.38
CA LEU A 431 -0.03 -18.19 21.10
C LEU A 431 -0.32 -19.59 20.53
N ALA A 432 -0.34 -19.72 19.21
CA ALA A 432 -0.56 -21.01 18.54
C ALA A 432 0.58 -21.99 18.81
N ARG A 433 1.83 -21.53 18.89
CA ARG A 433 2.98 -22.38 19.24
C ARG A 433 2.89 -22.84 20.69
N ARG A 434 2.51 -21.95 21.61
CA ARG A 434 2.33 -22.25 23.05
C ARG A 434 1.18 -23.21 23.33
N ALA A 435 0.13 -23.21 22.51
CA ALA A 435 -0.98 -24.16 22.64
C ALA A 435 -0.65 -25.58 22.08
N GLN A 436 0.43 -25.70 21.29
CA GLN A 436 0.91 -26.97 20.73
C GLN A 436 2.10 -27.57 21.50
N SER A 437 2.68 -26.82 22.45
CA SER A 437 3.72 -27.28 23.38
C SER A 437 3.08 -27.59 24.72
#